data_AF-A0A921IHU7-F1
#
_entry.id   AF-A0A921IHU7-F1
#
_cell.length_a   1.000
_cell.length_b   1.000
_cell.length_c   1.000
_cell.angle_alpha   90.00
_cell.angle_beta   90.00
_cell.angle_gamma   90.00
#
_symmetry.space_group_name_H-M   'P 1'
#
loop_
_entity.id
_entity.type
_entity.pdbx_description
1 polymer ?
#
loop_
_entity_poly.entity_id
_entity_poly.type
_entity_poly.pdbx_seq_one_letter_code
_entity_poly.pdbx_strand_id
1 'polypeptide(L)'
;MPTPQRPRPDRSRRTRPQNQYDWQEGWARPEPRPAAAQPRRRPPLTPEQQRAAARRARERRRRRRRTLALGTMGGILLLSGIITILLPKSVTGEQTPAESAQTGSAQLVAPLPYGGSGEQNTTASQAINWGSVGPTQQTEEGGYTYTALPADPAALPEFGRVDTSWFADAAFLGDSLTAGFCENEYNIDVGGALICGYEGVSPNTIVNRTTAKNPDRGDEVAMDVLTNAQPAKLYILIGTNALVQTGNDESFLNYYARMLDELRTALPNTAIYVQSILAATQETVASDAPGLAPDRLATINAAIQSLCAERGLYFLDLNAEFSDESGYLLSDYAQPDGIHLTVSGYNKWVSYLCTHVPYNKNNPYQAGSTYYLTDDLKQMLADIP
;
A
#
# COMPACT_ATOMS: atom_id res chain seq x y z
N MET A 1 22.38 -56.64 -35.82
CA MET A 1 21.11 -56.33 -36.52
C MET A 1 20.38 -55.24 -35.74
N PRO A 2 20.48 -53.96 -36.12
CA PRO A 2 19.72 -52.89 -35.50
C PRO A 2 18.39 -52.65 -36.24
N THR A 3 17.32 -52.50 -35.47
CA THR A 3 15.93 -52.23 -35.87
C THR A 3 15.78 -50.83 -36.50
N PRO A 4 14.96 -50.62 -37.55
CA PRO A 4 14.87 -49.33 -38.22
C PRO A 4 14.01 -48.31 -37.44
N GLN A 5 14.54 -47.09 -37.31
CA GLN A 5 13.86 -45.93 -36.74
C GLN A 5 12.77 -45.40 -37.69
N ARG A 6 11.61 -45.03 -37.13
CA ARG A 6 10.50 -44.39 -37.87
C ARG A 6 10.87 -42.94 -38.28
N PRO A 7 10.51 -42.46 -39.48
CA PRO A 7 10.76 -41.08 -39.88
C PRO A 7 9.82 -40.08 -39.19
N ARG A 8 10.35 -38.92 -38.82
CA ARG A 8 9.60 -37.73 -38.36
C ARG A 8 8.89 -37.08 -39.55
N PRO A 9 7.68 -36.50 -39.40
CA PRO A 9 7.00 -35.83 -40.50
C PRO A 9 7.66 -34.47 -40.82
N ASP A 10 8.01 -34.31 -42.10
CA ASP A 10 8.53 -33.11 -42.74
C ASP A 10 7.48 -31.99 -42.73
N ARG A 11 7.88 -30.80 -42.27
CA ARG A 11 7.10 -29.56 -42.39
C ARG A 11 7.25 -29.03 -43.82
N SER A 12 6.48 -29.58 -44.74
CA SER A 12 6.40 -29.07 -46.10
C SER A 12 5.75 -27.68 -46.13
N ARG A 13 6.59 -26.68 -46.39
CA ARG A 13 6.38 -25.47 -47.21
C ARG A 13 4.93 -24.98 -47.38
N ARG A 14 4.61 -23.86 -46.74
CA ARG A 14 3.54 -22.94 -47.18
C ARG A 14 3.82 -22.53 -48.63
N THR A 15 2.95 -22.93 -49.55
CA THR A 15 2.95 -22.49 -50.95
C THR A 15 2.77 -20.97 -51.02
N ARG A 16 3.76 -20.28 -51.58
CA ARG A 16 3.70 -18.86 -51.94
C ARG A 16 2.75 -18.72 -53.15
N PRO A 17 1.78 -17.78 -53.17
CA PRO A 17 0.90 -17.64 -54.32
C PRO A 17 1.72 -17.18 -55.53
N GLN A 18 1.62 -17.93 -56.62
CA GLN A 18 2.24 -17.62 -57.89
C GLN A 18 1.44 -16.46 -58.50
N ASN A 19 2.00 -15.25 -58.53
CA ASN A 19 1.37 -14.13 -59.24
C ASN A 19 1.41 -14.47 -60.74
N GLN A 20 0.25 -14.64 -61.35
CA GLN A 20 0.07 -14.85 -62.78
C GLN A 20 0.09 -13.46 -63.46
N TYR A 21 0.91 -13.30 -64.49
CA TYR A 21 1.03 -12.06 -65.26
C TYR A 21 0.53 -12.34 -66.68
N ASP A 22 -0.36 -11.49 -67.19
CA ASP A 22 -0.80 -11.54 -68.58
C ASP A 22 -0.02 -10.52 -69.41
N TRP A 23 0.42 -10.91 -70.60
CA TRP A 23 1.31 -10.12 -71.46
C TRP A 23 0.55 -9.64 -72.69
N GLN A 24 0.31 -8.34 -72.78
CA GLN A 24 -0.22 -7.68 -73.99
C GLN A 24 0.68 -6.51 -74.37
N GLU A 25 1.06 -6.44 -75.65
CA GLU A 25 1.84 -5.35 -76.26
C GLU A 25 3.11 -4.92 -75.49
N GLY A 26 3.88 -5.90 -75.01
CA GLY A 26 5.24 -5.68 -74.55
C GLY A 26 5.42 -5.17 -73.11
N TRP A 27 4.34 -4.99 -72.33
CA TRP A 27 4.45 -4.63 -70.90
C TRP A 27 3.52 -5.48 -70.02
N ALA A 28 4.03 -5.95 -68.87
CA ALA A 28 3.26 -6.76 -67.94
C ALA A 28 2.27 -5.92 -67.11
N ARG A 29 0.98 -6.25 -67.18
CA ARG A 29 -0.04 -5.71 -66.27
C ARG A 29 -0.40 -6.77 -65.22
N PRO A 30 -0.44 -6.43 -63.91
CA PRO A 30 -0.93 -7.36 -62.90
C PRO A 30 -2.44 -7.57 -63.07
N GLU A 31 -2.91 -8.81 -63.11
CA GLU A 31 -4.35 -9.12 -63.07
C GLU A 31 -4.99 -8.51 -61.81
N PRO A 32 -6.17 -7.88 -61.91
CA PRO A 32 -6.92 -7.48 -60.73
C PRO A 32 -7.30 -8.72 -59.93
N ARG A 33 -6.88 -8.78 -58.66
CA ARG A 33 -7.22 -9.91 -57.77
C ARG A 33 -8.74 -10.13 -57.77
N PRO A 34 -9.23 -11.39 -57.84
CA PRO A 34 -10.63 -11.66 -57.61
C PRO A 34 -11.00 -11.10 -56.22
N ALA A 35 -12.11 -10.37 -56.15
CA ALA A 35 -12.58 -9.76 -54.92
C ALA A 35 -12.62 -10.83 -53.81
N ALA A 36 -11.85 -10.59 -52.73
CA ALA A 36 -11.82 -11.51 -51.60
C ALA A 36 -13.26 -11.68 -51.08
N ALA A 37 -13.73 -12.92 -51.04
CA ALA A 37 -15.02 -13.23 -50.45
C ALA A 37 -15.05 -12.66 -49.02
N GLN A 38 -15.99 -11.76 -48.75
CA GLN A 38 -16.14 -11.16 -47.42
C GLN A 38 -16.29 -12.29 -46.39
N PRO A 39 -15.58 -12.24 -45.25
CA PRO A 39 -15.74 -13.24 -44.21
C PRO A 39 -17.20 -13.20 -43.73
N ARG A 40 -17.92 -14.32 -43.88
CA ARG A 40 -19.27 -14.48 -43.33
C ARG A 40 -19.24 -14.11 -41.85
N ARG A 41 -19.81 -12.96 -41.49
CA ARG A 41 -19.97 -12.54 -40.10
C ARG A 41 -20.79 -13.62 -39.39
N ARG A 42 -20.19 -14.27 -38.40
CA ARG A 42 -20.93 -15.18 -37.51
C ARG A 42 -21.97 -14.35 -36.75
N PRO A 43 -23.20 -14.86 -36.57
CA PRO A 43 -24.20 -14.16 -35.76
C PRO A 43 -23.65 -13.96 -34.34
N PRO A 44 -24.02 -12.84 -33.67
CA PRO A 44 -23.62 -12.61 -32.29
C PRO A 44 -24.15 -13.73 -31.39
N LEU A 45 -23.30 -14.21 -30.49
CA LEU A 45 -23.64 -15.25 -29.53
C LEU A 45 -24.78 -14.76 -28.63
N THR A 46 -25.77 -15.61 -28.37
CA THR A 46 -26.83 -15.29 -27.42
C THR A 46 -26.25 -15.12 -26.00
N PRO A 47 -26.90 -14.36 -25.10
CA PRO A 47 -26.42 -14.14 -23.73
C PRO A 47 -26.15 -15.45 -22.96
N GLU A 48 -26.93 -16.50 -23.21
CA GLU A 48 -26.71 -17.82 -22.61
C GLU A 48 -25.45 -18.53 -23.14
N GLN A 49 -25.17 -18.41 -24.43
CA GLN A 49 -23.96 -18.98 -25.04
C GLN A 49 -22.69 -18.26 -24.55
N GLN A 50 -22.79 -16.95 -24.32
CA GLN A 50 -21.70 -16.16 -23.70
C GLN A 50 -21.44 -16.60 -22.26
N ARG A 51 -22.50 -16.80 -21.45
CA ARG A 51 -22.39 -17.31 -20.07
C ARG A 51 -21.82 -18.73 -20.02
N ALA A 52 -22.24 -19.61 -20.93
CA ALA A 52 -21.72 -20.97 -21.01
C ALA A 52 -20.24 -21.02 -21.44
N ALA A 53 -19.83 -20.15 -22.37
CA ALA A 53 -18.43 -20.01 -22.78
C ALA A 53 -17.56 -19.47 -21.64
N ALA A 54 -18.05 -18.49 -20.87
CA ALA A 54 -17.36 -17.96 -19.70
C ALA A 54 -17.17 -19.02 -18.60
N ARG A 55 -18.20 -19.83 -18.32
CA ARG A 55 -18.10 -20.94 -17.34
C ARG A 55 -17.05 -21.97 -17.76
N ARG A 56 -17.04 -22.39 -19.03
CA ARG A 56 -16.04 -23.34 -19.58
C ARG A 56 -14.62 -22.77 -19.58
N ALA A 57 -14.45 -21.47 -19.78
CA ALA A 57 -13.15 -20.80 -19.69
C ALA A 57 -12.62 -20.75 -18.25
N ARG A 58 -13.49 -20.47 -17.27
CA ARG A 58 -13.17 -20.46 -15.83
C ARG A 58 -12.72 -21.84 -15.34
N GLU A 59 -13.42 -22.91 -15.71
CA GLU A 59 -13.05 -24.28 -15.33
C GLU A 59 -11.70 -24.72 -15.93
N ARG A 60 -11.40 -24.34 -17.17
CA ARG A 60 -10.11 -24.62 -17.81
C ARG A 60 -8.94 -23.90 -17.12
N ARG A 61 -9.15 -22.66 -16.66
CA ARG A 61 -8.14 -21.91 -15.87
C ARG A 61 -7.92 -22.54 -14.49
N ARG A 62 -8.98 -22.99 -13.81
CA ARG A 62 -8.90 -23.68 -12.51
C ARG A 62 -8.11 -24.99 -12.57
N ARG A 63 -8.30 -25.80 -13.63
CA ARG A 63 -7.55 -27.06 -13.82
C ARG A 63 -6.06 -26.84 -14.14
N ARG A 64 -5.70 -25.78 -14.88
CA ARG A 64 -4.29 -25.42 -15.15
C ARG A 64 -3.55 -24.90 -13.91
N ARG A 65 -4.20 -24.15 -13.02
CA ARG A 65 -3.58 -23.65 -11.78
C ARG A 65 -3.31 -24.74 -10.75
N ARG A 66 -4.21 -25.72 -10.62
CA ARG A 66 -4.04 -26.87 -9.70
C ARG A 66 -2.86 -27.77 -10.06
N THR A 67 -2.54 -27.92 -11.35
CA THR A 67 -1.41 -28.75 -11.80
C THR A 67 -0.05 -28.07 -11.62
N LEU A 68 0.00 -26.73 -11.56
CA LEU A 68 1.23 -25.98 -11.28
C LEU A 68 1.57 -25.94 -9.77
N ALA A 69 0.56 -25.81 -8.91
CA ALA A 69 0.74 -25.66 -7.45
C ALA A 69 1.30 -26.91 -6.75
N LEU A 70 1.03 -28.11 -7.28
CA LEU A 70 1.56 -29.36 -6.73
C LEU A 70 3.07 -29.54 -6.97
N GLY A 71 3.64 -28.90 -8.00
CA GLY A 71 5.06 -29.00 -8.31
C GLY A 71 5.96 -28.15 -7.40
N THR A 72 5.45 -27.03 -6.88
CA THR A 72 6.24 -26.08 -6.08
C THR A 72 6.33 -26.48 -4.60
N MET A 73 5.29 -27.11 -4.04
CA MET A 73 5.30 -27.62 -2.65
C MET A 73 6.38 -28.69 -2.40
N GLY A 74 6.66 -29.56 -3.38
CA GLY A 74 7.66 -30.62 -3.24
C GLY A 74 9.10 -30.09 -3.13
N GLY A 75 9.41 -28.97 -3.79
CA GLY A 75 10.75 -28.36 -3.73
C GLY A 75 11.05 -27.65 -2.40
N ILE A 76 10.02 -27.04 -1.79
CA ILE A 76 10.18 -26.26 -0.55
C ILE A 76 10.40 -27.17 0.67
N LEU A 77 9.76 -28.35 0.72
CA LEU A 77 9.92 -29.30 1.82
C LEU A 77 11.33 -29.93 1.86
N LEU A 78 11.97 -30.12 0.70
CA LEU A 78 13.35 -30.62 0.64
C LEU A 78 14.36 -29.58 1.10
N LEU A 79 14.08 -28.29 0.90
CA LEU A 79 14.96 -27.21 1.33
C LEU A 79 14.87 -26.96 2.85
N SER A 80 13.68 -27.12 3.46
CA SER A 80 13.49 -26.84 4.90
C SER A 80 14.13 -27.89 5.80
N GLY A 81 14.20 -29.16 5.37
CA GLY A 81 14.82 -30.24 6.15
C GLY A 81 16.35 -30.13 6.31
N ILE A 82 17.03 -29.37 5.44
CA ILE A 82 18.49 -29.18 5.49
C ILE A 82 18.89 -28.12 6.52
N ILE A 83 18.00 -27.15 6.81
CA ILE A 83 18.31 -25.98 7.65
C ILE A 83 18.23 -26.30 9.15
N THR A 84 17.45 -27.31 9.56
CA THR A 84 17.27 -27.69 10.98
C THR A 84 18.48 -28.39 11.59
N ILE A 85 19.45 -28.85 10.80
CA ILE A 85 20.61 -29.62 11.28
C ILE A 85 21.78 -28.70 11.71
N LEU A 86 21.77 -27.41 11.37
CA LEU A 86 22.98 -26.57 11.40
C LEU A 86 23.01 -25.42 12.42
N LEU A 87 22.09 -25.29 13.38
CA LEU A 87 22.13 -24.18 14.35
C LEU A 87 22.11 -24.64 15.82
N PRO A 88 23.17 -24.36 16.61
CA PRO A 88 23.27 -24.69 18.02
C PRO A 88 22.57 -23.64 18.92
N LYS A 89 22.06 -24.12 20.06
CA LYS A 89 21.38 -23.37 21.12
C LYS A 89 22.38 -22.82 22.16
N SER A 90 22.24 -21.55 22.55
CA SER A 90 22.72 -20.96 23.82
C SER A 90 22.38 -19.46 23.85
N VAL A 91 22.13 -18.74 24.94
CA VAL A 91 21.98 -19.00 26.39
C VAL A 91 21.33 -17.72 26.99
N THR A 92 20.57 -17.94 28.05
CA THR A 92 19.85 -17.05 28.97
C THR A 92 20.72 -15.97 29.65
N GLY A 93 20.13 -14.84 30.03
CA GLY A 93 20.71 -13.88 30.99
C GLY A 93 19.82 -12.67 31.29
N GLU A 94 19.11 -12.71 32.42
CA GLU A 94 18.45 -11.58 33.10
C GLU A 94 19.46 -10.59 33.69
N GLN A 95 19.09 -9.30 33.77
CA GLN A 95 19.30 -8.41 34.93
C GLN A 95 18.69 -6.99 34.70
N THR A 96 17.81 -6.57 35.61
CA THR A 96 17.45 -5.17 35.95
C THR A 96 18.51 -4.58 36.91
N PRO A 97 18.72 -3.24 37.03
CA PRO A 97 17.82 -2.39 37.86
C PRO A 97 17.77 -0.84 37.60
N ALA A 98 16.73 -0.23 38.20
CA ALA A 98 16.63 1.06 38.91
C ALA A 98 16.76 2.46 38.21
N GLU A 99 15.61 3.13 38.18
CA GLU A 99 15.23 4.52 38.56
C GLU A 99 16.29 5.51 39.09
N SER A 100 16.33 6.74 38.54
CA SER A 100 16.26 8.02 39.31
C SER A 100 16.30 9.32 38.47
N ALA A 101 15.51 10.28 38.99
CA ALA A 101 15.72 11.74 39.04
C ALA A 101 15.20 12.67 37.92
N GLN A 102 14.29 13.55 38.38
CA GLN A 102 13.71 14.73 37.76
C GLN A 102 14.71 15.91 37.68
N THR A 103 14.60 16.70 36.61
CA THR A 103 14.99 18.12 36.51
C THR A 103 14.01 18.75 35.50
N GLY A 104 13.10 19.66 35.84
CA GLY A 104 13.32 21.02 36.32
C GLY A 104 12.53 21.95 35.39
N SER A 105 11.24 22.22 35.68
CA SER A 105 10.39 23.08 34.87
C SER A 105 10.64 24.56 35.20
N ALA A 106 11.20 25.29 34.25
CA ALA A 106 11.31 26.74 34.31
C ALA A 106 9.97 27.39 33.94
N GLN A 107 9.32 28.02 34.92
CA GLN A 107 8.06 28.73 34.78
C GLN A 107 8.37 30.19 34.39
N LEU A 108 8.28 30.51 33.10
CA LEU A 108 8.39 31.89 32.59
C LEU A 108 7.02 32.55 32.60
N VAL A 109 6.85 33.58 33.43
CA VAL A 109 5.66 34.43 33.48
C VAL A 109 5.85 35.58 32.48
N ALA A 110 4.98 35.68 31.48
CA ALA A 110 4.91 36.85 30.59
C ALA A 110 3.64 37.69 30.90
N PRO A 111 3.71 39.02 30.88
CA PRO A 111 2.58 39.89 31.18
C PRO A 111 1.66 40.08 29.95
N LEU A 112 0.34 40.02 30.18
CA LEU A 112 -0.71 40.33 29.20
C LEU A 112 -0.80 41.85 28.92
N PRO A 113 -1.27 42.26 27.73
CA PRO A 113 -1.39 43.68 27.37
C PRO A 113 -2.63 44.33 27.98
N TYR A 114 -2.49 45.63 28.24
CA TYR A 114 -3.51 46.55 28.74
C TYR A 114 -4.76 46.60 27.83
N GLY A 115 -5.94 46.41 28.43
CA GLY A 115 -7.26 46.75 27.86
C GLY A 115 -8.23 47.05 29.00
N GLY A 116 -8.78 48.27 29.03
CA GLY A 116 -9.39 48.86 30.22
C GLY A 116 -10.82 48.42 30.55
N SER A 117 -11.11 48.52 31.85
CA SER A 117 -12.39 48.79 32.53
C SER A 117 -13.65 48.00 32.14
N GLY A 118 -14.13 47.18 33.07
CA GLY A 118 -15.56 46.84 33.17
C GLY A 118 -15.85 45.44 33.71
N GLU A 119 -16.14 45.38 35.01
CA GLU A 119 -17.00 44.40 35.70
C GLU A 119 -16.60 42.91 35.83
N GLN A 120 -16.87 42.44 37.05
CA GLN A 120 -16.68 41.12 37.63
C GLN A 120 -17.11 39.97 36.71
N ASN A 121 -16.22 38.98 36.50
CA ASN A 121 -16.63 37.59 36.67
C ASN A 121 -15.45 36.68 37.02
N THR A 122 -15.74 35.72 37.88
CA THR A 122 -14.84 34.71 38.43
C THR A 122 -14.48 33.69 37.35
N THR A 123 -13.19 33.54 37.04
CA THR A 123 -12.70 32.27 36.49
C THR A 123 -11.21 32.12 36.78
N ALA A 124 -10.86 30.98 37.36
CA ALA A 124 -9.51 30.59 37.68
C ALA A 124 -8.59 30.77 36.48
N SER A 125 -7.55 31.58 36.64
CA SER A 125 -6.44 31.69 35.70
C SER A 125 -5.72 30.33 35.66
N GLN A 126 -6.15 29.44 34.76
CA GLN A 126 -5.39 28.24 34.44
C GLN A 126 -4.09 28.69 33.76
N ALA A 127 -2.96 28.45 34.42
CA ALA A 127 -1.66 28.63 33.82
C ALA A 127 -1.58 27.73 32.57
N ILE A 128 -1.56 28.33 31.39
CA ILE A 128 -1.40 27.61 30.13
C ILE A 128 0.03 27.07 30.10
N ASN A 129 0.17 25.74 30.20
CA ASN A 129 1.44 25.06 30.00
C ASN A 129 1.70 24.91 28.50
N TRP A 130 2.51 25.82 27.95
CA TRP A 130 2.86 25.91 26.53
C TRP A 130 3.56 24.66 25.97
N GLY A 131 4.15 23.81 26.82
CA GLY A 131 4.73 22.51 26.40
C GLY A 131 3.70 21.41 26.10
N SER A 132 2.40 21.71 26.25
CA SER A 132 1.28 20.78 26.06
C SER A 132 0.17 21.36 25.18
N VAL A 133 0.47 22.46 24.47
CA VAL A 133 -0.46 23.09 23.54
C VAL A 133 -0.47 22.26 22.26
N GLY A 134 -1.59 21.57 22.03
CA GLY A 134 -1.81 20.85 20.80
C GLY A 134 -2.40 21.74 19.71
N PRO A 135 -2.91 21.12 18.65
CA PRO A 135 -3.17 21.82 17.41
C PRO A 135 -4.34 22.81 17.56
N THR A 136 -4.23 23.98 16.93
CA THR A 136 -5.21 25.07 17.07
C THR A 136 -6.42 24.84 16.18
N GLN A 137 -7.56 24.49 16.76
CA GLN A 137 -8.80 24.34 16.01
C GLN A 137 -9.44 25.71 15.79
N GLN A 138 -9.74 26.06 14.53
CA GLN A 138 -10.53 27.25 14.21
C GLN A 138 -12.01 26.99 14.54
N THR A 139 -12.62 27.85 15.35
CA THR A 139 -14.08 27.84 15.59
C THR A 139 -14.81 28.60 14.50
N GLU A 140 -16.09 28.29 14.28
CA GLU A 140 -16.93 28.92 13.24
C GLU A 140 -17.05 30.45 13.38
N GLU A 141 -16.77 30.99 14.57
CA GLU A 141 -16.76 32.44 14.87
C GLU A 141 -15.37 33.10 14.71
N GLY A 142 -14.38 32.39 14.17
CA GLY A 142 -13.03 32.90 13.95
C GLY A 142 -12.14 32.94 15.22
N GLY A 143 -12.54 32.22 16.27
CA GLY A 143 -11.71 31.98 17.45
C GLY A 143 -10.78 30.78 17.29
N TYR A 144 -9.74 30.70 18.12
CA TYR A 144 -8.83 29.54 18.19
C TYR A 144 -9.00 28.86 19.55
N THR A 145 -9.29 27.56 19.56
CA THR A 145 -9.23 26.74 20.77
C THR A 145 -8.03 25.81 20.70
N TYR A 146 -7.22 25.84 21.77
CA TYR A 146 -6.14 24.89 21.95
C TYR A 146 -6.73 23.56 22.41
N THR A 147 -6.68 22.54 21.56
CA THR A 147 -6.89 21.17 22.02
C THR A 147 -5.55 20.64 22.50
N ALA A 148 -5.48 20.09 23.72
CA ALA A 148 -4.29 19.34 24.12
C ALA A 148 -4.10 18.21 23.10
N LEU A 149 -2.86 17.96 22.65
CA LEU A 149 -2.57 16.74 21.91
C LEU A 149 -3.05 15.58 22.80
N PRO A 150 -3.90 14.66 22.31
CA PRO A 150 -4.16 13.42 23.01
C PRO A 150 -2.80 12.77 23.34
N ALA A 151 -2.68 12.14 24.50
CA ALA A 151 -1.51 11.32 24.79
C ALA A 151 -1.33 10.32 23.64
N ASP A 152 -0.13 10.33 23.04
CA ASP A 152 0.34 9.54 21.90
C ASP A 152 -0.70 8.57 21.31
N PRO A 153 -1.53 9.03 20.36
CA PRO A 153 -2.67 8.25 19.89
C PRO A 153 -2.17 7.00 19.15
N ALA A 154 -2.79 5.85 19.43
CA ALA A 154 -2.36 4.56 18.88
C ALA A 154 -2.39 4.52 17.34
N ALA A 155 -3.27 5.30 16.72
CA ALA A 155 -3.25 5.58 15.28
C ALA A 155 -3.17 7.09 15.08
N LEU A 156 -2.47 7.52 14.02
CA LEU A 156 -2.38 8.90 13.64
C LEU A 156 -3.78 9.42 13.30
N PRO A 157 -4.32 10.42 14.01
CA PRO A 157 -5.67 10.90 13.75
C PRO A 157 -5.67 11.91 12.59
N GLU A 158 -6.88 12.31 12.18
CA GLU A 158 -7.06 13.38 11.21
C GLU A 158 -6.56 14.72 11.78
N PHE A 159 -5.56 15.29 11.12
CA PHE A 159 -4.96 16.58 11.46
C PHE A 159 -4.93 17.50 10.24
N GLY A 160 -6.10 18.05 9.92
CA GLY A 160 -6.25 18.97 8.81
C GLY A 160 -5.99 18.29 7.47
N ARG A 161 -5.85 19.05 6.39
CA ARG A 161 -5.70 18.51 5.04
C ARG A 161 -4.51 19.15 4.34
N VAL A 162 -3.62 18.34 3.81
CA VAL A 162 -2.55 18.74 2.89
C VAL A 162 -2.88 18.33 1.45
N ASP A 163 -2.19 18.94 0.50
CA ASP A 163 -2.24 18.57 -0.91
C ASP A 163 -1.36 17.34 -1.22
N THR A 164 -1.54 16.69 -2.38
CA THR A 164 -0.72 15.52 -2.78
C THR A 164 0.76 15.86 -2.92
N SER A 165 1.12 17.13 -3.17
CA SER A 165 2.50 17.63 -3.12
C SER A 165 3.23 17.35 -1.80
N TRP A 166 2.50 17.07 -0.70
CA TRP A 166 3.08 16.56 0.55
C TRP A 166 3.91 15.28 0.36
N PHE A 167 3.56 14.46 -0.62
CA PHE A 167 4.20 13.17 -0.89
C PHE A 167 5.36 13.26 -1.89
N ALA A 168 5.74 14.45 -2.38
CA ALA A 168 6.75 14.60 -3.43
C ALA A 168 8.15 14.09 -3.05
N ASP A 169 8.48 14.07 -1.76
CA ASP A 169 9.69 13.54 -1.14
C ASP A 169 9.44 12.20 -0.40
N ALA A 170 8.30 11.56 -0.66
CA ALA A 170 7.91 10.30 -0.08
C ALA A 170 8.19 9.11 -1.01
N ALA A 171 8.27 7.92 -0.42
CA ALA A 171 8.16 6.66 -1.11
C ALA A 171 6.99 5.83 -0.57
N PHE A 172 6.36 5.04 -1.44
CA PHE A 172 5.31 4.09 -1.08
C PHE A 172 5.83 2.67 -1.30
N LEU A 173 6.01 1.91 -0.22
CA LEU A 173 6.42 0.51 -0.26
C LEU A 173 5.21 -0.39 -0.03
N GLY A 174 4.94 -1.31 -0.97
CA GLY A 174 3.88 -2.27 -0.74
C GLY A 174 3.74 -3.33 -1.81
N ASP A 175 2.62 -4.02 -1.75
CA ASP A 175 2.28 -5.12 -2.65
C ASP A 175 1.52 -4.62 -3.90
N SER A 176 0.67 -5.47 -4.49
CA SER A 176 -0.09 -5.15 -5.69
C SER A 176 -1.13 -4.05 -5.47
N LEU A 177 -1.55 -3.79 -4.23
CA LEU A 177 -2.36 -2.62 -3.91
C LEU A 177 -1.56 -1.33 -4.11
N THR A 178 -0.33 -1.27 -3.60
CA THR A 178 0.54 -0.10 -3.81
C THR A 178 1.00 0.01 -5.27
N ALA A 179 1.15 -1.10 -5.98
CA ALA A 179 1.43 -1.09 -7.41
C ALA A 179 0.34 -0.35 -8.21
N GLY A 180 -0.90 -0.29 -7.71
CA GLY A 180 -1.97 0.49 -8.32
C GLY A 180 -1.66 1.99 -8.48
N PHE A 181 -0.75 2.55 -7.68
CA PHE A 181 -0.31 3.94 -7.84
C PHE A 181 0.59 4.15 -9.08
N CYS A 182 1.20 3.10 -9.62
CA CYS A 182 2.13 3.18 -10.76
C CYS A 182 1.47 3.71 -12.05
N GLU A 183 2.28 4.31 -12.92
CA GLU A 183 1.83 4.88 -14.20
C GLU A 183 1.26 3.81 -15.12
N ASN A 184 1.87 2.62 -15.14
CA ASN A 184 1.42 1.49 -15.96
C ASN A 184 0.24 0.70 -15.34
N GLU A 185 -0.32 1.16 -14.21
CA GLU A 185 -1.50 0.56 -13.56
C GLU A 185 -2.70 1.53 -13.59
N TYR A 186 -3.05 2.17 -12.47
CA TYR A 186 -4.15 3.15 -12.43
C TYR A 186 -3.67 4.61 -12.53
N ASN A 187 -2.35 4.85 -12.50
CA ASN A 187 -1.75 6.19 -12.57
C ASN A 187 -2.40 7.17 -11.59
N ILE A 188 -2.44 6.78 -10.32
CA ILE A 188 -3.06 7.56 -9.24
C ILE A 188 -2.06 8.63 -8.79
N ASP A 189 -2.51 9.89 -8.77
CA ASP A 189 -1.65 11.00 -8.35
C ASP A 189 -1.38 10.96 -6.85
N VAL A 190 -0.09 10.81 -6.53
CA VAL A 190 0.47 10.95 -5.17
C VAL A 190 1.64 11.93 -5.19
N GLY A 191 1.51 13.02 -5.95
CA GLY A 191 2.42 14.17 -5.88
C GLY A 191 3.84 13.91 -6.37
N GLY A 192 4.06 12.89 -7.20
CA GLY A 192 5.38 12.50 -7.70
C GLY A 192 6.19 11.60 -6.75
N ALA A 193 5.55 11.00 -5.74
CA ALA A 193 6.19 10.06 -4.83
C ALA A 193 6.85 8.87 -5.55
N LEU A 194 7.91 8.32 -4.97
CA LEU A 194 8.54 7.09 -5.46
C LEU A 194 7.67 5.87 -5.15
N ILE A 195 7.10 5.24 -6.18
CA ILE A 195 6.24 4.07 -6.00
C ILE A 195 7.07 2.79 -6.05
N CYS A 196 7.24 2.17 -4.88
CA CYS A 196 7.81 0.85 -4.65
C CYS A 196 6.68 -0.17 -4.41
N GLY A 197 5.72 -0.24 -5.34
CA GLY A 197 4.66 -1.25 -5.37
C GLY A 197 5.08 -2.46 -6.19
N TYR A 198 4.85 -3.66 -5.66
CA TYR A 198 5.34 -4.91 -6.25
C TYR A 198 4.30 -6.03 -6.24
N GLU A 199 4.20 -6.75 -7.36
CA GLU A 199 3.27 -7.89 -7.46
C GLU A 199 3.66 -9.04 -6.52
N GLY A 200 2.73 -9.48 -5.67
CA GLY A 200 2.88 -10.71 -4.87
C GLY A 200 3.89 -10.64 -3.71
N VAL A 201 4.29 -9.45 -3.29
CA VAL A 201 5.30 -9.24 -2.24
C VAL A 201 4.68 -9.38 -0.84
N SER A 202 5.47 -9.95 0.07
CA SER A 202 5.22 -10.07 1.51
C SER A 202 6.46 -9.59 2.30
N PRO A 203 6.39 -9.38 3.62
CA PRO A 203 7.50 -8.83 4.40
C PRO A 203 8.85 -9.58 4.22
N ASN A 204 8.80 -10.91 4.07
CA ASN A 204 9.99 -11.72 3.80
C ASN A 204 10.70 -11.38 2.47
N THR A 205 9.99 -10.92 1.45
CA THR A 205 10.59 -10.48 0.17
C THR A 205 11.51 -9.29 0.39
N ILE A 206 11.08 -8.35 1.24
CA ILE A 206 11.84 -7.14 1.58
C ILE A 206 13.06 -7.51 2.42
N VAL A 207 12.84 -8.27 3.49
CA VAL A 207 13.90 -8.73 4.42
C VAL A 207 14.97 -9.55 3.71
N ASN A 208 14.57 -10.44 2.80
CA ASN A 208 15.51 -11.30 2.09
C ASN A 208 16.13 -10.61 0.85
N ARG A 209 15.82 -9.33 0.62
CA ARG A 209 16.26 -8.57 -0.57
C ARG A 209 15.96 -9.31 -1.88
N THR A 210 14.81 -9.99 -1.92
CA THR A 210 14.40 -10.77 -3.08
C THR A 210 13.97 -9.81 -4.19
N THR A 211 14.38 -10.11 -5.42
CA THR A 211 13.93 -9.38 -6.61
C THR A 211 12.41 -9.47 -6.74
N ALA A 212 11.78 -8.32 -6.95
CA ALA A 212 10.36 -8.19 -7.19
C ALA A 212 10.10 -7.32 -8.42
N LYS A 213 8.95 -7.54 -9.06
CA LYS A 213 8.58 -6.84 -10.29
C LYS A 213 7.76 -5.60 -9.98
N ASN A 214 8.30 -4.43 -10.31
CA ASN A 214 7.58 -3.17 -10.35
C ASN A 214 6.94 -2.97 -11.74
N PRO A 215 5.69 -2.48 -11.83
CA PRO A 215 5.03 -2.23 -13.12
C PRO A 215 5.75 -1.24 -14.05
N ASP A 216 6.43 -0.23 -13.50
CA ASP A 216 7.05 0.85 -14.26
C ASP A 216 8.54 0.56 -14.54
N ARG A 217 9.25 0.04 -13.54
CA ARG A 217 10.71 -0.14 -13.58
C ARG A 217 11.19 -1.56 -13.83
N GLY A 218 10.29 -2.56 -13.75
CA GLY A 218 10.63 -3.97 -13.95
C GLY A 218 11.23 -4.63 -12.70
N ASP A 219 12.14 -5.58 -12.91
CA ASP A 219 12.72 -6.39 -11.83
C ASP A 219 13.77 -5.59 -11.04
N GLU A 220 13.54 -5.42 -9.74
CA GLU A 220 14.43 -4.68 -8.84
C GLU A 220 14.37 -5.23 -7.41
N VAL A 221 15.30 -4.81 -6.55
CA VAL A 221 15.27 -5.11 -5.12
C VAL A 221 14.77 -3.87 -4.39
N ALA A 222 13.60 -3.98 -3.76
CA ALA A 222 12.94 -2.84 -3.13
C ALA A 222 13.81 -2.10 -2.12
N MET A 223 14.54 -2.85 -1.29
CA MET A 223 15.45 -2.26 -0.30
C MET A 223 16.59 -1.47 -0.95
N ASP A 224 17.12 -1.91 -2.10
CA ASP A 224 18.19 -1.21 -2.83
C ASP A 224 17.65 0.13 -3.36
N VAL A 225 16.46 0.11 -3.97
CA VAL A 225 15.80 1.30 -4.51
C VAL A 225 15.56 2.34 -3.41
N LEU A 226 15.00 1.91 -2.27
CA LEU A 226 14.74 2.79 -1.14
C LEU A 226 16.05 3.34 -0.53
N THR A 227 17.06 2.48 -0.36
CA THR A 227 18.36 2.89 0.20
C THR A 227 19.05 3.92 -0.69
N ASN A 228 18.92 3.79 -2.01
CA ASN A 228 19.47 4.75 -2.97
C ASN A 228 18.69 6.07 -2.99
N ALA A 229 17.37 6.02 -2.81
CA ALA A 229 16.51 7.20 -2.88
C ALA A 229 16.54 8.04 -1.58
N GLN A 230 16.72 7.42 -0.41
CA GLN A 230 16.66 8.06 0.91
C GLN A 230 15.46 9.03 1.05
N PRO A 231 14.21 8.53 0.87
CA PRO A 231 13.03 9.40 0.93
C PRO A 231 12.87 10.02 2.32
N ALA A 232 12.33 11.22 2.42
CA ALA A 232 12.06 11.84 3.72
C ALA A 232 10.92 11.13 4.45
N LYS A 233 9.98 10.54 3.70
CA LYS A 233 8.82 9.80 4.21
C LYS A 233 8.67 8.45 3.53
N LEU A 234 8.30 7.41 4.27
CA LEU A 234 8.02 6.09 3.74
C LEU A 234 6.65 5.60 4.21
N TYR A 235 5.73 5.38 3.27
CA TYR A 235 4.41 4.81 3.52
C TYR A 235 4.42 3.33 3.18
N ILE A 236 4.02 2.47 4.12
CA ILE A 236 4.09 1.01 3.99
C ILE A 236 2.69 0.43 4.03
N LEU A 237 2.31 -0.34 3.00
CA LEU A 237 1.17 -1.26 3.05
C LEU A 237 1.59 -2.60 2.45
N ILE A 238 1.83 -3.58 3.30
CA ILE A 238 2.26 -4.92 2.87
C ILE A 238 1.64 -5.97 3.77
N GLY A 239 1.26 -7.11 3.19
CA GLY A 239 0.85 -8.28 3.96
C GLY A 239 -0.37 -9.01 3.42
N THR A 240 -1.13 -8.39 2.51
CA THR A 240 -2.29 -8.99 1.83
C THR A 240 -1.95 -10.39 1.31
N ASN A 241 -0.83 -10.52 0.59
CA ASN A 241 -0.39 -11.79 0.00
C ASN A 241 -0.01 -12.87 1.01
N ALA A 242 0.60 -12.49 2.13
CA ALA A 242 1.00 -13.43 3.18
C ALA A 242 -0.22 -13.94 3.96
N LEU A 243 -1.29 -13.15 4.00
CA LEU A 243 -2.45 -13.37 4.86
C LEU A 243 -3.66 -13.93 4.12
N VAL A 244 -3.61 -14.14 2.80
CA VAL A 244 -4.72 -14.71 2.01
C VAL A 244 -5.27 -16.00 2.63
N GLN A 245 -4.37 -16.86 3.12
CA GLN A 245 -4.73 -18.09 3.82
C GLN A 245 -4.58 -17.92 5.33
N THR A 246 -5.31 -18.73 6.09
CA THR A 246 -5.21 -18.76 7.55
C THR A 246 -3.92 -19.44 8.01
N GLY A 247 -3.41 -19.01 9.17
CA GLY A 247 -2.21 -19.56 9.80
C GLY A 247 -0.94 -18.74 9.52
N ASN A 248 0.14 -19.13 10.22
CA ASN A 248 1.46 -18.48 10.19
C ASN A 248 1.50 -17.02 10.69
N ASP A 249 0.50 -16.58 11.45
CA ASP A 249 0.38 -15.21 11.97
C ASP A 249 1.63 -14.78 12.75
N GLU A 250 2.15 -15.66 13.62
CA GLU A 250 3.38 -15.41 14.37
C GLU A 250 4.59 -15.23 13.44
N SER A 251 4.74 -16.10 12.44
CA SER A 251 5.83 -15.98 11.47
C SER A 251 5.70 -14.70 10.64
N PHE A 252 4.48 -14.35 10.24
CA PHE A 252 4.18 -13.11 9.54
C PHE A 252 4.60 -11.89 10.36
N LEU A 253 4.17 -11.80 11.62
CA LEU A 253 4.50 -10.70 12.52
C LEU A 253 6.00 -10.62 12.82
N ASN A 254 6.69 -11.76 12.98
CA ASN A 254 8.15 -11.78 13.15
C ASN A 254 8.89 -11.23 11.92
N TYR A 255 8.47 -11.62 10.71
CA TYR A 255 9.04 -11.04 9.49
C TYR A 255 8.66 -9.56 9.31
N TYR A 256 7.46 -9.17 9.74
CA TYR A 256 7.02 -7.78 9.71
C TYR A 256 7.88 -6.90 10.62
N ALA A 257 8.07 -7.32 11.87
CA ALA A 257 8.93 -6.64 12.84
C ALA A 257 10.36 -6.48 12.29
N ARG A 258 10.93 -7.58 11.77
CA ARG A 258 12.25 -7.55 11.15
C ARG A 258 12.34 -6.63 9.93
N MET A 259 11.30 -6.60 9.10
CA MET A 259 11.23 -5.68 7.96
C MET A 259 11.28 -4.22 8.42
N LEU A 260 10.52 -3.87 9.46
CA LEU A 260 10.54 -2.52 10.03
C LEU A 260 11.92 -2.15 10.61
N ASP A 261 12.57 -3.09 11.29
CA ASP A 261 13.92 -2.89 11.85
C ASP A 261 14.99 -2.67 10.77
N GLU A 262 14.95 -3.48 9.70
CA GLU A 262 15.87 -3.34 8.57
C GLU A 262 15.62 -2.04 7.79
N LEU A 263 14.35 -1.64 7.58
CA LEU A 263 14.00 -0.38 6.93
C LEU A 263 14.50 0.82 7.74
N ARG A 264 14.27 0.86 9.06
CA ARG A 264 14.79 1.93 9.93
C ARG A 264 16.31 2.02 9.88
N THR A 265 16.98 0.87 9.84
CA THR A 265 18.45 0.83 9.77
C THR A 265 18.96 1.39 8.43
N ALA A 266 18.30 1.03 7.32
CA ALA A 266 18.68 1.48 5.99
C ALA A 266 18.29 2.96 5.70
N LEU A 267 17.29 3.48 6.41
CA LEU A 267 16.66 4.78 6.19
C LEU A 267 16.61 5.60 7.49
N PRO A 268 17.77 5.98 8.07
CA PRO A 268 17.84 6.54 9.42
C PRO A 268 17.16 7.91 9.59
N ASN A 269 16.95 8.65 8.49
CA ASN A 269 16.35 9.99 8.50
C ASN A 269 14.92 10.01 7.93
N THR A 270 14.30 8.85 7.75
CA THR A 270 12.99 8.71 7.10
C THR A 270 11.89 8.56 8.14
N ALA A 271 10.85 9.39 8.05
CA ALA A 271 9.62 9.18 8.82
C ALA A 271 8.81 8.03 8.21
N ILE A 272 8.52 6.99 8.99
CA ILE A 272 7.84 5.79 8.49
C ILE A 272 6.38 5.78 8.98
N TYR A 273 5.48 5.57 8.02
CA TYR A 273 4.04 5.44 8.17
C TYR A 273 3.61 4.05 7.77
N VAL A 274 3.05 3.29 8.69
CA VAL A 274 2.59 1.91 8.46
C VAL A 274 1.07 1.90 8.41
N GLN A 275 0.51 1.37 7.34
CA GLN A 275 -0.92 1.34 7.09
C GLN A 275 -1.49 -0.03 7.46
N SER A 276 -2.68 -0.03 8.05
CA SER A 276 -3.39 -1.28 8.36
C SER A 276 -3.75 -2.03 7.07
N ILE A 277 -3.68 -3.36 7.17
CA ILE A 277 -3.97 -4.26 6.05
C ILE A 277 -5.48 -4.32 5.87
N LEU A 278 -5.93 -4.16 4.62
CA LEU A 278 -7.35 -4.16 4.28
C LEU A 278 -7.94 -5.58 4.35
N ALA A 279 -9.16 -5.67 4.88
CA ALA A 279 -10.00 -6.85 4.71
C ALA A 279 -10.35 -7.09 3.25
N ALA A 280 -10.77 -8.31 2.94
CA ALA A 280 -11.39 -8.62 1.66
C ALA A 280 -12.92 -8.48 1.77
N THR A 281 -13.61 -8.50 0.63
CA THR A 281 -15.08 -8.53 0.63
C THR A 281 -15.58 -9.84 1.25
N GLN A 282 -16.80 -9.82 1.78
CA GLN A 282 -17.40 -11.01 2.41
C GLN A 282 -17.43 -12.23 1.47
N GLU A 283 -17.76 -12.04 0.19
CA GLU A 283 -17.77 -13.11 -0.81
C GLU A 283 -16.37 -13.72 -0.99
N THR A 284 -15.34 -12.88 -1.08
CA THR A 284 -13.96 -13.33 -1.28
C THR A 284 -13.40 -14.03 -0.04
N VAL A 285 -13.70 -13.54 1.16
CA VAL A 285 -13.32 -14.22 2.41
C VAL A 285 -13.94 -15.62 2.49
N ALA A 286 -15.22 -15.76 2.12
CA ALA A 286 -15.91 -17.04 2.17
C ALA A 286 -15.41 -18.08 1.15
N SER A 287 -14.76 -17.64 0.07
CA SER A 287 -14.46 -18.50 -1.09
C SER A 287 -12.98 -18.72 -1.35
N ASP A 288 -12.17 -17.66 -1.33
CA ASP A 288 -10.81 -17.65 -1.87
C ASP A 288 -9.75 -17.14 -0.87
N ALA A 289 -10.09 -16.19 -0.01
CA ALA A 289 -9.16 -15.52 0.91
C ALA A 289 -9.64 -15.53 2.38
N PRO A 290 -9.83 -16.70 3.00
CA PRO A 290 -10.35 -16.80 4.38
C PRO A 290 -9.45 -16.13 5.42
N GLY A 291 -8.17 -15.93 5.13
CA GLY A 291 -7.26 -15.25 6.04
C GLY A 291 -7.41 -13.71 6.06
N LEU A 292 -8.10 -13.11 5.09
CA LEU A 292 -8.41 -11.68 5.06
C LEU A 292 -9.76 -11.35 5.73
N ALA A 293 -10.22 -12.23 6.64
CA ALA A 293 -11.43 -12.02 7.42
C ALA A 293 -11.24 -10.90 8.45
N PRO A 294 -12.27 -10.08 8.73
CA PRO A 294 -12.19 -8.95 9.65
C PRO A 294 -11.67 -9.31 11.05
N ASP A 295 -12.19 -10.36 11.69
CA ASP A 295 -11.79 -10.75 13.05
C ASP A 295 -10.29 -11.07 13.17
N ARG A 296 -9.74 -11.75 12.17
CA ARG A 296 -8.31 -12.08 12.13
C ARG A 296 -7.48 -10.83 11.84
N LEU A 297 -7.89 -10.01 10.87
CA LEU A 297 -7.16 -8.80 10.52
C LEU A 297 -7.18 -7.76 11.62
N ALA A 298 -8.25 -7.66 12.41
CA ALA A 298 -8.29 -6.81 13.60
C ALA A 298 -7.15 -7.17 14.57
N THR A 299 -6.94 -8.47 14.82
CA THR A 299 -5.84 -8.96 15.68
C THR A 299 -4.47 -8.65 15.08
N ILE A 300 -4.30 -8.87 13.78
CA ILE A 300 -3.02 -8.63 13.09
C ILE A 300 -2.70 -7.13 13.01
N ASN A 301 -3.68 -6.29 12.66
CA ASN A 301 -3.50 -4.85 12.57
C ASN A 301 -3.20 -4.24 13.96
N ALA A 302 -3.82 -4.73 15.03
CA ALA A 302 -3.47 -4.32 16.40
C ALA A 302 -2.03 -4.71 16.79
N ALA A 303 -1.55 -5.88 16.34
CA ALA A 303 -0.17 -6.28 16.53
C ALA A 303 0.81 -5.39 15.72
N ILE A 304 0.47 -5.07 14.47
CA ILE A 304 1.27 -4.13 13.64
C ILE A 304 1.30 -2.74 14.29
N GLN A 305 0.17 -2.25 14.78
CA GLN A 305 0.09 -0.99 15.53
C GLN A 305 1.01 -0.99 16.74
N SER A 306 1.03 -2.09 17.50
CA SER A 306 1.93 -2.25 18.65
C SER A 306 3.40 -2.22 18.23
N LEU A 307 3.77 -2.92 17.14
CA LEU A 307 5.13 -2.89 16.59
C LEU A 307 5.55 -1.48 16.15
N CYS A 308 4.62 -0.67 15.66
CA CYS A 308 4.86 0.72 15.30
C CYS A 308 5.11 1.57 16.54
N ALA A 309 4.27 1.45 17.56
CA ALA A 309 4.42 2.17 18.83
C ALA A 309 5.76 1.87 19.51
N GLU A 310 6.15 0.60 19.61
CA GLU A 310 7.44 0.16 20.17
C GLU A 310 8.65 0.79 19.46
N ARG A 311 8.49 1.14 18.18
CA ARG A 311 9.55 1.71 17.33
C ARG A 311 9.39 3.22 17.15
N GLY A 312 8.34 3.85 17.66
CA GLY A 312 8.05 5.26 17.37
C GLY A 312 7.80 5.51 15.87
N LEU A 313 7.09 4.59 15.21
CA LEU A 313 6.60 4.75 13.83
C LEU A 313 5.14 5.19 13.87
N TYR A 314 4.69 5.91 12.84
CA TYR A 314 3.29 6.27 12.71
C TYR A 314 2.47 5.08 12.21
N PHE A 315 1.33 4.82 12.83
CA PHE A 315 0.35 3.86 12.35
C PHE A 315 -0.87 4.58 11.77
N LEU A 316 -1.34 4.11 10.62
CA LEU A 316 -2.48 4.64 9.87
C LEU A 316 -3.56 3.55 9.80
N ASP A 317 -4.69 3.76 10.45
CA ASP A 317 -5.80 2.79 10.42
C ASP A 317 -6.65 2.93 9.16
N LEU A 318 -6.05 2.62 8.02
CA LEU A 318 -6.68 2.68 6.70
C LEU A 318 -7.87 1.71 6.59
N ASN A 319 -7.77 0.50 7.14
CA ASN A 319 -8.82 -0.52 7.07
C ASN A 319 -10.17 -0.02 7.59
N ALA A 320 -10.19 0.74 8.68
CA ALA A 320 -11.42 1.31 9.24
C ALA A 320 -12.20 2.18 8.23
N GLU A 321 -11.51 2.84 7.30
CA GLU A 321 -12.14 3.65 6.26
C GLU A 321 -12.78 2.84 5.14
N PHE A 322 -12.29 1.63 4.91
CA PHE A 322 -12.70 0.77 3.81
C PHE A 322 -13.65 -0.35 4.25
N SER A 323 -13.85 -0.50 5.56
CA SER A 323 -14.71 -1.52 6.15
C SER A 323 -16.18 -1.10 6.18
N ASP A 324 -17.07 -2.06 5.93
CA ASP A 324 -18.49 -1.97 6.26
C ASP A 324 -18.73 -2.19 7.77
N GLU A 325 -20.00 -2.16 8.19
CA GLU A 325 -20.38 -2.36 9.61
C GLU A 325 -19.94 -3.72 10.18
N SER A 326 -19.69 -4.71 9.32
CA SER A 326 -19.22 -6.05 9.69
C SER A 326 -17.70 -6.19 9.54
N GLY A 327 -16.99 -5.12 9.20
CA GLY A 327 -15.54 -5.08 9.04
C GLY A 327 -15.03 -5.52 7.67
N TYR A 328 -15.88 -5.95 6.73
CA TYR A 328 -15.46 -6.40 5.40
C TYR A 328 -15.24 -5.22 4.45
N LEU A 329 -14.42 -5.41 3.42
CA LEU A 329 -14.20 -4.37 2.41
C LEU A 329 -15.52 -3.98 1.72
N LEU A 330 -15.81 -2.68 1.70
CA LEU A 330 -16.92 -2.09 0.98
C LEU A 330 -16.85 -2.43 -0.51
N SER A 331 -17.92 -3.05 -1.03
CA SER A 331 -17.95 -3.52 -2.42
C SER A 331 -17.83 -2.39 -3.45
N ASP A 332 -18.24 -1.16 -3.10
CA ASP A 332 -18.12 0.03 -3.98
C ASP A 332 -16.65 0.44 -4.22
N TYR A 333 -15.75 0.06 -3.31
CA TYR A 333 -14.32 0.31 -3.43
C TYR A 333 -13.54 -0.92 -3.89
N ALA A 334 -14.18 -2.08 -4.03
CA ALA A 334 -13.53 -3.33 -4.38
C ALA A 334 -13.67 -3.66 -5.88
N GLN A 335 -12.60 -4.15 -6.48
CA GLN A 335 -12.63 -4.83 -7.76
C GLN A 335 -13.39 -6.16 -7.65
N PRO A 336 -13.77 -6.80 -8.78
CA PRO A 336 -14.48 -8.07 -8.76
C PRO A 336 -13.77 -9.25 -8.08
N ASP A 337 -12.48 -9.13 -7.75
CA ASP A 337 -11.75 -10.12 -6.95
C ASP A 337 -11.91 -9.93 -5.44
N GLY A 338 -12.52 -8.81 -5.02
CA GLY A 338 -12.78 -8.48 -3.62
C GLY A 338 -11.53 -8.18 -2.79
N ILE A 339 -10.38 -7.91 -3.43
CA ILE A 339 -9.12 -7.58 -2.77
C ILE A 339 -8.56 -6.26 -3.32
N HIS A 340 -8.47 -6.12 -4.65
CA HIS A 340 -7.92 -4.90 -5.25
C HIS A 340 -8.92 -3.76 -5.23
N LEU A 341 -8.44 -2.52 -5.19
CA LEU A 341 -9.29 -1.35 -5.13
C LEU A 341 -9.71 -0.85 -6.52
N THR A 342 -10.88 -0.23 -6.58
CA THR A 342 -11.31 0.59 -7.71
C THR A 342 -10.60 1.95 -7.70
N VAL A 343 -10.69 2.71 -8.80
CA VAL A 343 -10.16 4.08 -8.86
C VAL A 343 -10.80 4.96 -7.78
N SER A 344 -12.10 4.80 -7.49
CA SER A 344 -12.74 5.49 -6.36
C SER A 344 -12.14 5.08 -5.02
N GLY A 345 -11.81 3.79 -4.84
CA GLY A 345 -11.10 3.29 -3.68
C GLY A 345 -9.72 3.95 -3.52
N TYR A 346 -8.92 4.03 -4.57
CA TYR A 346 -7.62 4.73 -4.53
C TYR A 346 -7.77 6.24 -4.23
N ASN A 347 -8.77 6.92 -4.80
CA ASN A 347 -9.01 8.33 -4.49
C ASN A 347 -9.37 8.54 -3.02
N LYS A 348 -10.18 7.64 -2.43
CA LYS A 348 -10.47 7.66 -0.99
C LYS A 348 -9.20 7.40 -0.17
N TRP A 349 -8.35 6.48 -0.60
CA TRP A 349 -7.07 6.19 0.05
C TRP A 349 -6.17 7.43 0.06
N VAL A 350 -5.92 8.05 -1.10
CA VAL A 350 -5.11 9.28 -1.17
C VAL A 350 -5.71 10.39 -0.31
N SER A 351 -7.03 10.57 -0.35
CA SER A 351 -7.73 11.55 0.48
C SER A 351 -7.51 11.31 1.97
N TYR A 352 -7.54 10.06 2.42
CA TYR A 352 -7.25 9.68 3.81
C TYR A 352 -5.81 10.05 4.19
N LEU A 353 -4.83 9.71 3.35
CA LEU A 353 -3.43 10.06 3.61
C LEU A 353 -3.20 11.57 3.66
N CYS A 354 -3.91 12.35 2.85
CA CYS A 354 -3.86 13.81 2.87
C CYS A 354 -4.40 14.42 4.17
N THR A 355 -5.17 13.67 4.98
CA THR A 355 -5.70 14.17 6.25
C THR A 355 -5.03 13.59 7.48
N HIS A 356 -4.32 12.47 7.33
CA HIS A 356 -3.67 11.76 8.42
C HIS A 356 -2.16 12.01 8.38
N VAL A 357 -1.77 13.25 8.68
CA VAL A 357 -0.37 13.68 8.77
C VAL A 357 -0.05 14.12 10.21
N PRO A 358 1.17 13.91 10.73
CA PRO A 358 1.53 14.36 12.06
C PRO A 358 1.39 15.87 12.14
N TYR A 359 0.77 16.35 13.21
CA TYR A 359 0.59 17.77 13.39
C TYR A 359 1.95 18.49 13.40
N ASN A 360 2.05 19.52 12.57
CA ASN A 360 3.12 20.50 12.61
C ASN A 360 2.54 21.82 12.12
N LYS A 361 2.74 22.90 12.87
CA LYS A 361 2.26 24.25 12.53
C LYS A 361 2.77 24.74 11.17
N ASN A 362 3.89 24.19 10.69
CA ASN A 362 4.51 24.52 9.41
C ASN A 362 4.07 23.63 8.26
N ASN A 363 3.21 22.64 8.50
CA ASN A 363 2.67 21.82 7.42
C ASN A 363 1.89 22.70 6.43
N PRO A 364 1.88 22.34 5.13
CA PRO A 364 1.18 23.08 4.09
C PRO A 364 -0.32 22.74 4.11
N TYR A 365 -0.99 23.03 5.23
CA TYR A 365 -2.43 22.82 5.34
C TYR A 365 -3.17 23.67 4.30
N GLN A 366 -4.21 23.10 3.72
CA GLN A 366 -5.07 23.78 2.75
C GLN A 366 -6.00 24.78 3.46
N ALA A 367 -6.29 25.89 2.78
CA ALA A 367 -7.22 26.89 3.30
C ALA A 367 -8.59 26.26 3.60
N GLY A 368 -9.17 26.62 4.75
CA GLY A 368 -10.43 26.03 5.24
C GLY A 368 -10.27 24.71 5.99
N SER A 369 -9.04 24.21 6.14
CA SER A 369 -8.73 23.08 7.01
C SER A 369 -8.70 23.50 8.49
N THR A 370 -9.06 22.58 9.39
CA THR A 370 -9.13 22.77 10.85
C THR A 370 -7.88 23.39 11.48
N TYR A 371 -6.71 23.16 10.88
CA TYR A 371 -5.40 23.62 11.37
C TYR A 371 -4.67 24.56 10.40
N TYR A 372 -5.41 25.14 9.45
CA TYR A 372 -4.87 26.15 8.57
C TYR A 372 -4.52 27.43 9.33
N LEU A 373 -3.29 27.91 9.15
CA LEU A 373 -2.85 29.21 9.64
C LEU A 373 -2.61 30.14 8.45
N THR A 374 -3.19 31.34 8.49
CA THR A 374 -2.88 32.40 7.52
C THR A 374 -1.42 32.84 7.66
N ASP A 375 -0.84 33.42 6.61
CA ASP A 375 0.56 33.87 6.65
C ASP A 375 0.81 34.93 7.74
N ASP A 376 -0.17 35.82 7.97
CA ASP A 376 -0.12 36.79 9.06
C ASP A 376 -0.04 36.11 10.44
N LEU A 377 -0.82 35.04 10.65
CA LEU A 377 -0.81 34.28 11.91
C LEU A 377 0.45 33.44 12.06
N LYS A 378 0.97 32.84 10.99
CA LYS A 378 2.26 32.16 11.00
C LYS A 378 3.37 33.12 11.42
N GLN A 379 3.35 34.36 10.92
CA GLN A 379 4.32 35.38 11.30
C GLN A 379 4.19 35.79 12.78
N MET A 380 2.96 35.89 13.30
CA MET A 380 2.73 36.18 14.72
C MET A 380 3.13 35.04 15.66
N LEU A 381 3.05 33.80 15.18
CA LEU A 381 3.37 32.58 15.95
C LEU A 381 4.80 32.08 15.71
N ALA A 382 5.60 32.76 14.87
CA ALA A 382 6.93 32.32 14.47
C ALA A 382 7.92 32.20 15.64
N ASP A 383 7.77 33.05 16.65
CA ASP A 383 8.64 33.09 17.84
C ASP A 383 8.18 32.15 18.96
N ILE A 384 7.01 31.52 18.81
CA ILE A 384 6.49 30.54 19.76
C ILE A 384 7.04 29.18 19.33
N PRO A 385 7.66 28.38 20.23
CA PRO A 385 8.26 27.08 19.92
C PRO A 385 7.37 26.14 19.11
#